data_AF-A0A7X9TBL7-F1
#
_entry.id   AF-A0A7X9TBL7-F1
#
_cell.length_a   1.000
_cell.length_b   1.000
_cell.length_c   1.000
_cell.angle_alpha   90.00
_cell.angle_beta   90.00
_cell.angle_gamma   90.00
#
_symmetry.space_group_name_H-M   'P 1'
#
loop_
_entity.id
_entity.type
_entity.pdbx_description
1 polymer ?
#
loop_
_entity_poly.entity_id
_entity_poly.type
_entity_poly.pdbx_seq_one_letter_code
_entity_poly.pdbx_strand_id
1 'polypeptide(L)'
;MPKTIDLSRTVHDLASDYPEVVDIMRDLGFADIAKPMALETVGRVMTIPRGAQIKGIDIAKVVDALEAAGFEVAGQPAPVAAPTAAPAGEKDAAAGAADGATDAGPAAVATDEAGRARLLSSYVSRLSAGEDLESVRREFVANFSDVDAAEIARAEQGLIEGGAKVEDVQRLCDVHSALFHGATREERIANAEAAVMDSIAGGTGEGDFKTRVLAALKGHPVNVLSLENKAIARQVAAAQQALDAADDEATAKELALLAKVGGHYAKKGDLLYPVLKVRHGYSGPADVMWGVDDEIRDELRALVAAAPEARDASWRDRAAAVVRRADEMCYKEANILFPLCVRCFTDQEWLQAYVDLRGYELCMLDPSEVGRWGEGEKYAASLDARATLGGGDVSLPTGTLSAAQLDAVLNTIPMELTFVDEKNINRYWNDDGKLKLFKRPASALGREVWSCHPPKIEYMVRNVIDMLRSGQRDSVDVWMQKKGEPVLVRYMAVRDREGNYLGTLECVQPMGFARDHFAER
;
A
#
# COMPACT_ATOMS: atom_id res chain seq x y z
N MET A 1 -12.30 32.33 -43.19
CA MET A 1 -11.11 32.75 -42.41
C MET A 1 -10.20 31.54 -42.34
N PRO A 2 -8.89 31.65 -42.59
CA PRO A 2 -7.97 30.52 -42.39
C PRO A 2 -8.05 30.08 -40.92
N LYS A 3 -8.17 28.77 -40.68
CA LYS A 3 -8.15 28.22 -39.32
C LYS A 3 -6.70 28.10 -38.91
N THR A 4 -6.24 28.88 -37.93
CA THR A 4 -4.85 28.82 -37.47
C THR A 4 -4.75 27.99 -36.19
N ILE A 5 -3.83 27.03 -36.16
CA ILE A 5 -3.49 26.24 -34.96
C ILE A 5 -2.07 26.60 -34.51
N ASP A 6 -1.95 27.01 -33.25
CA ASP A 6 -0.65 27.23 -32.60
C ASP A 6 -0.27 25.99 -31.78
N LEU A 7 0.77 25.29 -32.20
CA LEU A 7 1.24 24.05 -31.58
C LEU A 7 1.85 24.24 -30.18
N SER A 8 2.08 25.47 -29.75
CA SER A 8 2.50 25.78 -28.39
C SER A 8 1.35 25.73 -27.36
N ARG A 9 0.09 25.73 -27.83
CA ARG A 9 -1.10 25.63 -26.99
C ARG A 9 -1.38 24.19 -26.57
N THR A 10 -2.15 24.04 -25.49
CA THR A 10 -2.50 22.73 -24.95
C THR A 10 -3.48 22.00 -25.87
N VAL A 11 -3.44 20.66 -25.85
CA VAL A 11 -4.35 19.81 -26.64
C VAL A 11 -5.80 20.07 -26.23
N HIS A 12 -6.07 20.34 -24.95
CA HIS A 12 -7.40 20.69 -24.46
C HIS A 12 -7.91 22.00 -25.05
N ASP A 13 -7.09 23.04 -25.06
CA ASP A 13 -7.48 24.34 -25.62
C ASP A 13 -7.74 24.23 -27.14
N LEU A 14 -6.88 23.51 -27.85
CA LEU A 14 -7.02 23.29 -29.29
C LEU A 14 -8.24 22.43 -29.64
N ALA A 15 -8.54 21.39 -28.86
CA ALA A 15 -9.72 20.55 -29.04
C ALA A 15 -11.03 21.27 -28.67
N SER A 16 -10.97 22.23 -27.73
CA SER A 16 -12.10 23.07 -27.36
C SER A 16 -12.44 24.08 -28.46
N ASP A 17 -11.42 24.67 -29.09
CA ASP A 17 -11.59 25.62 -30.19
C ASP A 17 -11.95 24.92 -31.52
N TYR A 18 -11.38 23.73 -31.75
CA TYR A 18 -11.53 22.95 -32.98
C TYR A 18 -11.73 21.46 -32.67
N PRO A 19 -12.99 21.02 -32.43
CA PRO A 19 -13.29 19.63 -32.07
C PRO A 19 -12.79 18.59 -33.08
N GLU A 20 -12.69 18.95 -34.37
CA GLU A 20 -12.15 18.10 -35.43
C GLU A 20 -10.67 17.72 -35.24
N VAL A 21 -9.92 18.48 -34.43
CA VAL A 21 -8.52 18.15 -34.09
C VAL A 21 -8.44 16.83 -33.32
N VAL A 22 -9.46 16.48 -32.52
CA VAL A 22 -9.48 15.22 -31.77
C VAL A 22 -9.50 14.01 -32.71
N ASP A 23 -10.28 14.09 -33.79
CA ASP A 23 -10.37 13.02 -34.77
C ASP A 23 -9.07 12.89 -35.58
N ILE A 24 -8.50 14.01 -36.03
CA ILE A 24 -7.21 14.04 -36.76
C ILE A 24 -6.10 13.44 -35.88
N MET A 25 -6.03 13.83 -34.62
CA MET A 25 -5.03 13.32 -33.68
C MET A 25 -5.23 11.85 -33.37
N ARG A 26 -6.48 11.38 -33.23
CA ARG A 26 -6.77 9.94 -33.05
C ARG A 26 -6.22 9.13 -34.23
N ASP A 27 -6.46 9.58 -35.45
CA ASP A 27 -6.06 8.87 -36.67
C ASP A 27 -4.53 8.85 -36.85
N LEU A 28 -3.82 9.82 -36.27
CA LEU A 28 -2.36 9.87 -36.20
C LEU A 28 -1.75 8.99 -35.09
N GLY A 29 -2.56 8.28 -34.32
CA GLY A 29 -2.10 7.36 -33.27
C GLY A 29 -2.23 7.91 -31.84
N PHE A 30 -2.87 9.07 -31.65
CA PHE A 30 -3.17 9.61 -30.32
C PHE A 30 -4.52 9.13 -29.78
N ALA A 31 -4.72 7.82 -29.73
CA ALA A 31 -6.01 7.21 -29.36
C ALA A 31 -6.53 7.63 -27.97
N ASP A 32 -5.63 7.99 -27.05
CA ASP A 32 -5.99 8.41 -25.69
C ASP A 32 -6.62 9.81 -25.64
N ILE A 33 -6.33 10.70 -26.60
CA ILE A 33 -6.89 12.07 -26.65
C ILE A 33 -8.41 12.05 -26.89
N ALA A 34 -8.92 11.02 -27.55
CA ALA A 34 -10.35 10.85 -27.79
C ALA A 34 -11.14 10.39 -26.54
N LYS A 35 -10.48 10.05 -25.44
CA LYS A 35 -11.13 9.71 -24.16
C LYS A 35 -11.43 11.00 -23.39
N PRO A 36 -12.70 11.30 -23.04
CA PRO A 36 -13.06 12.56 -22.37
C PRO A 36 -12.26 12.85 -21.09
N MET A 37 -11.94 11.81 -20.31
CA MET A 37 -11.16 11.95 -19.08
C MET A 37 -9.68 12.29 -19.31
N ALA A 38 -9.07 11.79 -20.40
CA ALA A 38 -7.68 12.07 -20.73
C ALA A 38 -7.50 13.49 -21.30
N LEU A 39 -8.49 13.97 -22.06
CA LEU A 39 -8.52 15.35 -22.58
C LEU A 39 -8.64 16.37 -21.44
N GLU A 40 -9.49 16.11 -20.44
CA GLU A 40 -9.71 17.00 -19.28
C GLU A 40 -8.58 16.95 -18.24
N THR A 41 -7.67 15.97 -18.29
CA THR A 41 -6.56 15.82 -17.34
C THR A 41 -5.21 16.11 -17.99
N VAL A 42 -4.73 15.18 -18.81
CA VAL A 42 -3.43 15.28 -19.50
C VAL A 42 -3.49 16.31 -20.63
N GLY A 43 -4.63 16.42 -21.32
CA GLY A 43 -4.82 17.37 -22.42
C GLY A 43 -4.67 18.85 -22.01
N ARG A 44 -4.95 19.20 -20.75
CA ARG A 44 -4.83 20.59 -20.22
C ARG A 44 -3.40 21.06 -20.00
N VAL A 45 -2.42 20.15 -20.06
CA VAL A 45 -1.01 20.44 -19.81
C VAL A 45 -0.09 19.97 -20.93
N MET A 46 -0.57 19.09 -21.81
CA MET A 46 0.17 18.54 -22.93
C MET A 46 -0.02 19.39 -24.19
N THR A 47 1.04 19.63 -24.94
CA THR A 47 0.99 20.24 -26.29
C THR A 47 1.18 19.17 -27.36
N ILE A 48 0.76 19.45 -28.60
CA ILE A 48 0.87 18.51 -29.73
C ILE A 48 2.34 18.08 -29.98
N PRO A 49 3.35 18.97 -30.01
CA PRO A 49 4.75 18.57 -30.20
C PRO A 49 5.28 17.66 -29.09
N ARG A 50 4.91 17.95 -27.84
CA ARG A 50 5.35 17.15 -26.68
C ARG A 50 4.69 15.78 -26.69
N GLY A 51 3.40 15.70 -27.04
CA GLY A 51 2.71 14.44 -27.25
C GLY A 51 3.35 13.60 -28.37
N ALA A 52 3.71 14.23 -29.49
CA ALA A 52 4.33 13.56 -30.62
C ALA A 52 5.71 12.98 -30.25
N GLN A 53 6.52 13.74 -29.50
CA GLN A 53 7.81 13.28 -28.97
C GLN A 53 7.65 12.04 -28.08
N ILE A 54 6.67 12.04 -27.16
CA ILE A 54 6.43 10.92 -26.23
C ILE A 54 5.97 9.65 -26.97
N LYS A 55 5.12 9.80 -28.00
CA LYS A 55 4.60 8.68 -28.78
C LYS A 55 5.53 8.26 -29.94
N GLY A 56 6.68 8.92 -30.11
CA GLY A 56 7.59 8.66 -31.23
C GLY A 56 6.98 8.99 -32.61
N ILE A 57 6.01 9.91 -32.66
CA ILE A 57 5.36 10.35 -33.88
C ILE A 57 6.13 11.53 -34.45
N ASP A 58 6.49 11.46 -35.73
CA ASP A 58 7.17 12.54 -36.43
C ASP A 58 6.25 13.78 -36.51
N ILE A 59 6.72 14.90 -35.96
CA ILE A 59 5.98 16.15 -35.93
C ILE A 59 5.64 16.66 -37.33
N ALA A 60 6.47 16.35 -38.34
CA ALA A 60 6.20 16.71 -39.73
C ALA A 60 4.90 16.06 -40.23
N LYS A 61 4.65 14.79 -39.88
CA LYS A 61 3.41 14.08 -40.25
C LYS A 61 2.17 14.68 -39.59
N VAL A 62 2.33 15.20 -38.37
CA VAL A 62 1.23 15.87 -37.65
C VAL A 62 0.90 17.21 -38.30
N VAL A 63 1.93 17.97 -38.69
CA VAL A 63 1.76 19.23 -39.42
C VAL A 63 1.09 18.98 -40.78
N ASP A 64 1.58 18.01 -41.56
CA ASP A 64 1.00 17.65 -42.87
C ASP A 64 -0.48 17.28 -42.77
N ALA A 65 -0.86 16.54 -41.72
CA ALA A 65 -2.26 16.14 -41.49
C ALA A 65 -3.15 17.32 -41.09
N LEU A 66 -2.65 18.27 -40.30
CA LEU A 66 -3.37 19.48 -39.94
C LEU A 66 -3.51 20.42 -41.15
N GLU A 67 -2.47 20.56 -41.97
CA GLU A 67 -2.52 21.35 -43.22
C GLU A 67 -3.46 20.72 -44.25
N ALA A 68 -3.45 19.40 -44.40
CA ALA A 68 -4.41 18.67 -45.25
C ALA A 68 -5.87 18.83 -44.79
N ALA A 69 -6.08 19.03 -43.49
CA ALA A 69 -7.40 19.35 -42.91
C ALA A 69 -7.76 20.85 -43.02
N GLY A 70 -6.90 21.67 -43.64
CA GLY A 70 -7.15 23.09 -43.93
C GLY A 70 -6.72 24.04 -42.81
N PHE A 71 -5.84 23.62 -41.90
CA PHE A 71 -5.27 24.49 -40.88
C PHE A 71 -3.95 25.14 -41.33
N GLU A 72 -3.74 26.41 -40.99
CA GLU A 72 -2.42 27.04 -41.01
C GLU A 72 -1.73 26.80 -39.65
N VAL A 73 -0.53 26.22 -39.65
CA VAL A 73 0.15 25.80 -38.42
C VAL A 73 1.20 26.82 -37.99
N ALA A 74 1.15 27.26 -36.74
CA ALA A 74 2.11 28.17 -36.10
C ALA A 74 2.80 27.53 -34.89
N GLY A 75 3.97 28.05 -34.48
CA GLY A 75 4.62 27.67 -33.21
C GLY A 75 5.66 26.53 -33.25
N GLN A 76 6.35 26.29 -34.36
CA GLN A 76 7.39 25.25 -34.47
C GLN A 76 8.65 25.55 -33.62
N PRO A 77 9.21 24.57 -32.88
CA PRO A 77 10.63 24.57 -32.51
C PRO A 77 11.50 24.15 -33.71
N ALA A 78 12.67 24.77 -33.87
CA ALA A 78 13.61 24.53 -34.97
C ALA A 78 14.08 23.06 -35.07
N PRO A 79 14.34 22.53 -36.28
CA PRO A 79 14.66 21.12 -36.48
C PRO A 79 16.10 20.81 -36.04
N VAL A 80 16.27 19.77 -35.22
CA VAL A 80 17.57 19.14 -34.94
C VAL A 80 17.75 17.98 -35.93
N ALA A 81 18.87 18.00 -36.64
CA ALA A 81 19.20 17.09 -37.73
C ALA A 81 19.23 15.61 -37.31
N ALA A 82 18.64 14.74 -38.15
CA ALA A 82 18.70 13.30 -38.02
C ALA A 82 20.09 12.74 -38.37
N PRO A 83 20.58 11.68 -37.70
CA PRO A 83 21.69 10.88 -38.20
C PRO A 83 21.21 9.97 -39.34
N THR A 84 21.95 9.99 -40.44
CA THR A 84 21.81 9.15 -41.63
C THR A 84 21.82 7.66 -41.32
N ALA A 85 20.82 6.92 -41.84
CA ALA A 85 20.85 5.47 -41.96
C ALA A 85 21.23 5.05 -43.40
N ALA A 86 22.04 4.00 -43.51
CA ALA A 86 22.24 3.18 -44.69
C ALA A 86 22.66 1.76 -44.23
N PRO A 87 22.45 0.70 -45.04
CA PRO A 87 21.17 0.22 -45.52
C PRO A 87 20.89 -1.23 -45.09
N ALA A 88 19.65 -1.67 -45.34
CA ALA A 88 19.17 -3.02 -45.14
C ALA A 88 19.91 -4.08 -46.00
N GLY A 89 20.10 -5.27 -45.42
CA GLY A 89 20.33 -6.52 -46.13
C GLY A 89 19.26 -7.53 -45.74
N GLU A 90 18.47 -7.99 -46.70
CA GLU A 90 17.45 -9.03 -46.56
C GLU A 90 18.02 -10.45 -46.45
N LYS A 91 17.29 -11.28 -45.69
CA LYS A 91 16.93 -12.70 -45.90
C LYS A 91 18.03 -13.73 -46.25
N ASP A 92 18.12 -14.79 -45.45
CA ASP A 92 17.37 -16.02 -45.76
C ASP A 92 17.41 -17.06 -44.62
N ALA A 93 16.37 -17.91 -44.63
CA ALA A 93 16.10 -18.98 -43.69
C ALA A 93 16.89 -20.26 -43.99
N ALA A 94 17.22 -21.05 -42.97
CA ALA A 94 17.22 -22.51 -43.04
C ALA A 94 17.34 -23.17 -41.65
N ALA A 95 16.53 -24.20 -41.45
CA ALA A 95 16.50 -25.09 -40.30
C ALA A 95 17.64 -26.13 -40.31
N GLY A 96 17.99 -26.66 -39.15
CA GLY A 96 18.85 -27.85 -39.03
C GLY A 96 19.14 -28.22 -37.56
N ALA A 97 18.86 -29.48 -37.20
CA ALA A 97 18.91 -30.03 -35.86
C ALA A 97 20.27 -30.67 -35.50
N ALA A 98 20.39 -30.96 -34.19
CA ALA A 98 21.17 -32.03 -33.54
C ALA A 98 22.61 -31.78 -33.05
N ASP A 99 22.76 -32.06 -31.75
CA ASP A 99 23.88 -32.61 -30.96
C ASP A 99 25.33 -32.15 -31.18
N GLY A 100 25.95 -31.75 -30.07
CA GLY A 100 27.39 -31.63 -29.93
C GLY A 100 27.80 -31.10 -28.57
N ALA A 101 28.07 -32.00 -27.63
CA ALA A 101 28.84 -31.67 -26.43
C ALA A 101 30.27 -31.30 -26.84
N THR A 102 30.69 -30.07 -26.58
CA THR A 102 32.11 -29.71 -26.49
C THR A 102 32.33 -28.71 -25.36
N ASP A 103 33.15 -29.16 -24.43
CA ASP A 103 33.97 -28.37 -23.50
C ASP A 103 34.71 -27.24 -24.23
N ALA A 104 34.53 -25.99 -23.78
CA ALA A 104 35.37 -24.86 -24.14
C ALA A 104 35.35 -23.83 -22.98
N GLY A 105 36.54 -23.45 -22.54
CA GLY A 105 36.81 -22.51 -21.46
C GLY A 105 36.35 -21.05 -21.70
N PRO A 106 36.68 -20.15 -20.76
CA PRO A 106 35.89 -18.96 -20.47
C PRO A 106 36.11 -17.82 -21.47
N ALA A 107 35.14 -16.92 -21.50
CA ALA A 107 35.05 -15.67 -22.29
C ALA A 107 34.38 -15.81 -23.67
N ALA A 108 33.06 -15.99 -23.64
CA ALA A 108 32.18 -15.39 -24.64
C ALA A 108 31.29 -14.37 -23.92
N VAL A 109 31.53 -13.09 -24.20
CA VAL A 109 30.67 -11.98 -23.73
C VAL A 109 29.30 -12.18 -24.37
N ALA A 110 28.35 -12.68 -23.61
CA ALA A 110 26.97 -12.80 -24.07
C ALA A 110 26.31 -11.43 -23.97
N THR A 111 26.02 -10.83 -25.13
CA THR A 111 25.44 -9.50 -25.24
C THR A 111 23.92 -9.47 -25.12
N ASP A 112 23.27 -10.61 -24.90
CA ASP A 112 21.81 -10.76 -24.74
C ASP A 112 21.38 -11.09 -23.29
N GLU A 113 20.11 -10.79 -22.98
CA GLU A 113 19.52 -10.94 -21.63
C GLU A 113 19.54 -12.40 -21.16
N ALA A 114 19.35 -13.35 -22.07
CA ALA A 114 19.36 -14.78 -21.77
C ALA A 114 20.76 -15.31 -21.42
N GLY A 115 21.82 -14.84 -22.09
CA GLY A 115 23.19 -15.21 -21.79
C GLY A 115 23.70 -14.60 -20.48
N ARG A 116 23.28 -13.36 -20.18
CA ARG A 116 23.60 -12.70 -18.90
C ARG A 116 22.91 -13.34 -17.70
N ALA A 117 21.65 -13.75 -17.82
CA ALA A 117 20.95 -14.54 -16.79
C ALA A 117 21.67 -15.87 -16.48
N ARG A 118 22.21 -16.55 -17.49
CA ARG A 118 23.03 -17.77 -17.31
C ARG A 118 24.35 -17.47 -16.59
N LEU A 119 24.99 -16.34 -16.90
CA LEU A 119 26.20 -15.90 -16.19
C LEU A 119 25.92 -15.66 -14.71
N LEU A 120 24.83 -14.96 -14.38
CA LEU A 120 24.41 -14.71 -12.99
C LEU A 120 24.13 -16.01 -12.23
N SER A 121 23.45 -16.96 -12.87
CA SER A 121 23.25 -18.30 -12.31
C SER A 121 24.56 -19.03 -12.02
N SER A 122 25.58 -18.83 -12.87
CA SER A 122 26.89 -19.43 -12.67
C SER A 122 27.63 -18.84 -11.46
N TYR A 123 27.51 -17.53 -11.22
CA TYR A 123 28.12 -16.86 -10.08
C TYR A 123 27.47 -17.28 -8.76
N VAL A 124 26.15 -17.38 -8.69
CA VAL A 124 25.44 -17.92 -7.52
C VAL A 124 25.90 -19.34 -7.21
N SER A 125 25.96 -20.20 -8.24
CA SER A 125 26.39 -21.60 -8.07
C SER A 125 27.83 -21.72 -7.55
N ARG A 126 28.73 -20.85 -8.02
CA ARG A 126 30.14 -20.81 -7.62
C ARG A 126 30.33 -20.29 -6.19
N LEU A 127 29.57 -19.27 -5.78
CA LEU A 127 29.57 -18.77 -4.40
C LEU A 127 28.99 -19.81 -3.43
N SER A 128 27.89 -20.48 -3.79
CA SER A 128 27.34 -21.59 -2.98
C SER A 128 28.29 -22.79 -2.89
N ALA A 129 29.19 -22.96 -3.88
CA ALA A 129 30.25 -23.98 -3.86
C ALA A 129 31.51 -23.55 -3.06
N GLY A 130 31.53 -22.34 -2.51
CA GLY A 130 32.60 -21.83 -1.64
C GLY A 130 33.74 -21.12 -2.37
N GLU A 131 33.54 -20.67 -3.61
CA GLU A 131 34.52 -19.82 -4.29
C GLU A 131 34.68 -18.47 -3.59
N ASP A 132 35.90 -17.95 -3.61
CA ASP A 132 36.25 -16.66 -3.00
C ASP A 132 35.46 -15.50 -3.64
N LEU A 133 34.90 -14.66 -2.77
CA LEU A 133 34.03 -13.54 -3.14
C LEU A 133 34.72 -12.55 -4.07
N GLU A 134 36.02 -12.27 -3.84
CA GLU A 134 36.80 -11.30 -4.61
C GLU A 134 37.19 -11.82 -6.01
N SER A 135 37.16 -13.14 -6.22
CA SER A 135 37.30 -13.75 -7.55
C SER A 135 36.04 -13.52 -8.39
N VAL A 136 34.89 -13.93 -7.86
CA VAL A 136 33.58 -13.80 -8.52
C VAL A 136 33.24 -12.33 -8.78
N ARG A 137 33.56 -11.45 -7.82
CA ARG A 137 33.40 -10.00 -7.96
C ARG A 137 34.15 -9.45 -9.17
N ARG A 138 35.42 -9.81 -9.38
CA ARG A 138 36.22 -9.29 -10.51
C ARG A 138 35.64 -9.66 -11.87
N GLU A 139 35.18 -10.90 -12.02
CA GLU A 139 34.51 -11.34 -13.25
C GLU A 139 33.14 -10.71 -13.42
N PHE A 140 32.40 -10.50 -12.34
CA PHE A 140 31.13 -9.78 -12.38
C PHE A 140 31.32 -8.34 -12.88
N VAL A 141 32.32 -7.60 -12.35
CA VAL A 141 32.67 -6.23 -12.80
C VAL A 141 32.90 -6.17 -14.29
N ALA A 142 33.71 -7.10 -14.81
CA ALA A 142 34.11 -7.09 -16.21
C ALA A 142 32.96 -7.37 -17.18
N ASN A 143 31.92 -8.08 -16.73
CA ASN A 143 30.83 -8.54 -17.58
C ASN A 143 29.51 -7.75 -17.41
N PHE A 144 29.36 -6.99 -16.32
CA PHE A 144 28.12 -6.28 -15.97
C PHE A 144 28.29 -4.78 -15.72
N SER A 145 29.44 -4.18 -16.07
CA SER A 145 29.69 -2.73 -15.89
C SER A 145 28.68 -1.83 -16.61
N ASP A 146 28.05 -2.34 -17.68
CA ASP A 146 27.18 -1.58 -18.58
C ASP A 146 25.73 -2.10 -18.60
N VAL A 147 25.32 -2.91 -17.60
CA VAL A 147 24.00 -3.59 -17.58
C VAL A 147 23.04 -2.89 -16.62
N ASP A 148 21.79 -2.71 -17.07
CA ASP A 148 20.72 -2.06 -16.32
C ASP A 148 20.31 -2.87 -15.08
N ALA A 149 20.06 -2.19 -13.95
CA ALA A 149 19.79 -2.88 -12.70
C ALA A 149 18.43 -3.59 -12.66
N ALA A 150 17.46 -3.19 -13.50
CA ALA A 150 16.21 -3.91 -13.66
C ALA A 150 16.41 -5.25 -14.39
N GLU A 151 17.43 -5.35 -15.26
CA GLU A 151 17.84 -6.61 -15.89
C GLU A 151 18.47 -7.55 -14.84
N ILE A 152 19.27 -6.99 -13.92
CA ILE A 152 19.85 -7.74 -12.79
C ILE A 152 18.75 -8.20 -11.82
N ALA A 153 17.82 -7.33 -11.43
CA ALA A 153 16.71 -7.68 -10.55
C ALA A 153 15.76 -8.74 -11.16
N ARG A 154 15.49 -8.67 -12.48
CA ARG A 154 14.74 -9.70 -13.20
C ARG A 154 15.48 -11.04 -13.24
N ALA A 155 16.80 -10.99 -13.42
CA ALA A 155 17.61 -12.19 -13.39
C ALA A 155 17.69 -12.80 -11.98
N GLU A 156 17.84 -11.99 -10.93
CA GLU A 156 17.77 -12.42 -9.52
C GLU A 156 16.41 -13.06 -9.18
N GLN A 157 15.32 -12.44 -9.63
CA GLN A 157 13.97 -13.00 -9.50
C GLN A 157 13.86 -14.36 -10.20
N GLY A 158 14.38 -14.48 -11.43
CA GLY A 158 14.42 -15.74 -12.15
C GLY A 158 15.26 -16.82 -11.46
N LEU A 159 16.30 -16.44 -10.71
CA LEU A 159 17.11 -17.37 -9.92
C LEU A 159 16.35 -17.89 -8.71
N ILE A 160 15.59 -17.03 -8.02
CA ILE A 160 14.73 -17.43 -6.90
C ILE A 160 13.61 -18.37 -7.40
N GLU A 161 12.96 -18.03 -8.51
CA GLU A 161 11.95 -18.87 -9.16
C GLU A 161 12.53 -20.20 -9.65
N GLY A 162 13.80 -20.22 -10.04
CA GLY A 162 14.58 -21.42 -10.40
C GLY A 162 15.06 -22.26 -9.21
N GLY A 163 14.75 -21.86 -7.97
CA GLY A 163 15.07 -22.62 -6.75
C GLY A 163 16.36 -22.22 -6.04
N ALA A 164 16.98 -21.09 -6.38
CA ALA A 164 18.11 -20.54 -5.63
C ALA A 164 17.66 -20.12 -4.22
N LYS A 165 18.52 -20.32 -3.22
CA LYS A 165 18.26 -19.86 -1.85
C LYS A 165 18.33 -18.35 -1.77
N VAL A 166 17.35 -17.74 -1.10
CA VAL A 166 17.28 -16.29 -0.90
C VAL A 166 18.57 -15.73 -0.26
N GLU A 167 19.18 -16.47 0.67
CA GLU A 167 20.45 -16.13 1.33
C GLU A 167 21.63 -16.03 0.35
N ASP A 168 21.67 -16.88 -0.69
CA ASP A 168 22.75 -16.89 -1.68
C ASP A 168 22.55 -15.80 -2.75
N VAL A 169 21.29 -15.45 -3.05
CA VAL A 169 20.94 -14.30 -3.87
C VAL A 169 21.25 -12.99 -3.14
N GLN A 170 21.00 -12.91 -1.83
CA GLN A 170 21.38 -11.78 -0.98
C GLN A 170 22.89 -11.54 -0.96
N ARG A 171 23.71 -12.60 -0.90
CA ARG A 171 25.18 -12.48 -1.01
C ARG A 171 25.62 -11.96 -2.36
N LEU A 172 24.92 -12.31 -3.44
CA LEU A 172 25.18 -11.75 -4.76
C LEU A 172 24.90 -10.23 -4.77
N CYS A 173 23.79 -9.79 -4.14
CA CYS A 173 23.50 -8.36 -3.95
C CYS A 173 24.62 -7.63 -3.16
N ASP A 174 25.24 -8.28 -2.17
CA ASP A 174 26.40 -7.72 -1.44
C ASP A 174 27.64 -7.55 -2.36
N VAL A 175 27.84 -8.46 -3.31
CA VAL A 175 28.94 -8.39 -4.30
C VAL A 175 28.74 -7.25 -5.30
N HIS A 176 27.50 -7.02 -5.74
CA HIS A 176 27.18 -5.93 -6.66
C HIS A 176 27.32 -4.58 -5.96
N SER A 177 27.05 -4.53 -4.66
CA SER A 177 27.32 -3.36 -3.83
C SER A 177 28.83 -3.04 -3.83
N ALA A 178 29.70 -4.04 -3.67
CA ALA A 178 31.15 -3.87 -3.67
C ALA A 178 31.76 -3.48 -5.03
N LEU A 179 31.06 -3.72 -6.14
CA LEU A 179 31.53 -3.47 -7.50
C LEU A 179 31.84 -2.00 -7.79
N PHE A 180 31.18 -1.09 -7.09
CA PHE A 180 31.24 0.35 -7.36
C PHE A 180 32.17 1.10 -6.39
N HIS A 181 33.18 0.44 -5.79
CA HIS A 181 33.94 0.86 -4.60
C HIS A 181 35.42 1.35 -4.82
N GLY A 182 35.69 2.55 -5.35
CA GLY A 182 36.72 3.47 -4.79
C GLY A 182 36.36 4.99 -4.68
N ALA A 183 35.82 5.47 -3.52
CA ALA A 183 35.67 6.89 -3.05
C ALA A 183 34.58 7.10 -1.94
N THR A 184 34.90 6.83 -0.66
CA THR A 184 34.10 7.06 0.59
C THR A 184 32.72 6.38 0.72
N ARG A 185 32.46 5.80 1.91
CA ARG A 185 31.40 4.79 2.17
C ARG A 185 29.98 5.38 2.16
N GLU A 186 29.77 6.57 2.73
CA GLU A 186 28.43 7.17 2.85
C GLU A 186 27.91 7.84 1.57
N GLU A 187 28.73 8.55 0.79
CA GLU A 187 28.30 9.23 -0.46
C GLU A 187 28.03 8.28 -1.63
N ARG A 188 28.40 7.01 -1.47
CA ARG A 188 28.40 6.03 -2.56
C ARG A 188 27.34 4.98 -2.49
N ILE A 189 26.92 4.62 -1.28
CA ILE A 189 25.70 3.86 -1.07
C ILE A 189 24.53 4.69 -1.58
N ALA A 190 24.53 6.00 -1.29
CA ALA A 190 23.55 6.95 -1.84
C ALA A 190 23.55 7.01 -3.38
N ASN A 191 24.71 7.05 -4.04
CA ASN A 191 24.78 7.15 -5.52
C ASN A 191 24.57 5.81 -6.25
N ALA A 192 24.95 4.68 -5.66
CA ALA A 192 24.76 3.35 -6.27
C ALA A 192 23.32 2.82 -6.05
N GLU A 193 22.73 3.04 -4.87
CA GLU A 193 21.29 2.84 -4.66
C GLU A 193 20.50 3.84 -5.53
N ALA A 194 20.94 5.09 -5.66
CA ALA A 194 20.32 6.03 -6.60
C ALA A 194 20.47 5.61 -8.06
N ALA A 195 21.55 4.95 -8.51
CA ALA A 195 21.71 4.53 -9.91
C ALA A 195 20.94 3.23 -10.27
N VAL A 196 20.89 2.27 -9.34
CA VAL A 196 20.02 1.07 -9.42
C VAL A 196 18.54 1.46 -9.32
N MET A 197 18.23 2.49 -8.53
CA MET A 197 16.88 3.01 -8.41
C MET A 197 16.55 4.05 -9.48
N ASP A 198 17.51 4.73 -10.11
CA ASP A 198 17.33 5.56 -11.32
C ASP A 198 17.12 4.70 -12.56
N SER A 199 17.56 3.45 -12.58
CA SER A 199 17.19 2.49 -13.65
C SER A 199 15.78 1.92 -13.41
N ILE A 200 15.36 1.76 -12.15
CA ILE A 200 13.97 1.41 -11.79
C ILE A 200 13.01 2.62 -11.92
N ALA A 201 13.47 3.85 -11.65
CA ALA A 201 12.76 5.13 -11.79
C ALA A 201 13.01 5.80 -13.16
N GLY A 202 13.86 5.22 -14.00
CA GLY A 202 14.30 5.76 -15.30
C GLY A 202 13.23 5.79 -16.37
N GLY A 203 12.01 5.39 -16.04
CA GLY A 203 10.82 5.63 -16.83
C GLY A 203 10.34 7.06 -16.73
N THR A 204 11.11 8.02 -17.25
CA THR A 204 10.73 9.45 -17.44
C THR A 204 10.35 10.20 -16.15
N GLY A 205 10.51 11.53 -16.08
CA GLY A 205 10.16 12.35 -14.91
C GLY A 205 8.68 12.32 -14.46
N GLU A 206 7.85 11.43 -15.02
CA GLU A 206 6.42 11.27 -14.75
C GLU A 206 6.14 10.53 -13.43
N GLY A 207 6.94 9.52 -13.04
CA GLY A 207 6.77 8.77 -11.79
C GLY A 207 7.09 9.61 -10.53
N ASP A 208 8.21 10.33 -10.56
CA ASP A 208 8.62 11.27 -9.50
C ASP A 208 7.63 12.46 -9.41
N PHE A 209 7.15 12.96 -10.55
CA PHE A 209 6.12 14.00 -10.58
C PHE A 209 4.78 13.54 -9.97
N LYS A 210 4.25 12.39 -10.38
CA LYS A 210 2.98 11.85 -9.84
C LYS A 210 3.08 11.61 -8.34
N THR A 211 4.23 11.13 -7.87
CA THR A 211 4.48 10.91 -6.44
C THR A 211 4.44 12.21 -5.67
N ARG A 212 5.09 13.26 -6.16
CA ARG A 212 5.04 14.60 -5.54
C ARG A 212 3.63 15.20 -5.54
N VAL A 213 2.86 15.02 -6.62
CA VAL A 213 1.48 15.47 -6.70
C VAL A 213 0.62 14.78 -5.64
N LEU A 214 0.69 13.45 -5.53
CA LEU A 214 -0.07 12.68 -4.55
C LEU A 214 0.41 12.92 -3.12
N ALA A 215 1.72 13.16 -2.92
CA ALA A 215 2.29 13.54 -1.64
C ALA A 215 1.89 14.96 -1.20
N ALA A 216 1.47 15.83 -2.13
CA ALA A 216 0.95 17.17 -1.84
C ALA A 216 -0.58 17.20 -1.68
N LEU A 217 -1.28 16.17 -2.16
CA LEU A 217 -2.73 16.06 -2.06
C LEU A 217 -3.15 15.68 -0.65
N LYS A 218 -3.65 16.66 0.11
CA LYS A 218 -4.05 16.46 1.52
C LYS A 218 -4.96 15.26 1.72
N GLY A 219 -4.63 14.44 2.71
CA GLY A 219 -5.37 13.25 3.11
C GLY A 219 -5.16 12.04 2.21
N HIS A 220 -4.52 12.19 1.05
CA HIS A 220 -4.18 11.03 0.22
C HIS A 220 -3.21 10.10 0.98
N PRO A 221 -3.29 8.76 0.87
CA PRO A 221 -2.41 7.85 1.61
C PRO A 221 -0.92 8.16 1.46
N VAL A 222 -0.46 8.47 0.25
CA VAL A 222 0.92 8.91 -0.02
C VAL A 222 1.26 10.21 0.71
N ASN A 223 0.34 11.18 0.78
CA ASN A 223 0.53 12.42 1.55
C ASN A 223 0.67 12.12 3.05
N VAL A 224 -0.21 11.30 3.62
CA VAL A 224 -0.16 10.95 5.05
C VAL A 224 1.17 10.26 5.37
N LEU A 225 1.53 9.21 4.62
CA LEU A 225 2.77 8.47 4.84
C LEU A 225 4.01 9.34 4.63
N SER A 226 3.97 10.28 3.66
CA SER A 226 5.06 11.24 3.46
C SER A 226 5.19 12.27 4.59
N LEU A 227 4.08 12.71 5.19
CA LEU A 227 4.10 13.61 6.35
C LEU A 227 4.64 12.89 7.58
N GLU A 228 4.24 11.63 7.79
CA GLU A 228 4.73 10.81 8.89
C GLU A 228 6.23 10.55 8.74
N ASN A 229 6.68 10.16 7.55
CA ASN A 229 8.09 9.97 7.25
C ASN A 229 8.91 11.26 7.52
N LYS A 230 8.40 12.44 7.14
CA LYS A 230 9.03 13.73 7.50
C LYS A 230 9.05 13.98 9.02
N ALA A 231 8.02 13.57 9.76
CA ALA A 231 8.01 13.70 11.21
C ALA A 231 9.01 12.75 11.88
N ILE A 232 9.11 11.52 11.38
CA ILE A 232 10.10 10.53 11.80
C ILE A 232 11.52 11.06 11.53
N ALA A 233 11.79 11.59 10.34
CA ALA A 233 13.09 12.18 10.02
C ALA A 233 13.48 13.33 10.96
N ARG A 234 12.53 14.19 11.38
CA ARG A 234 12.78 15.20 12.41
C ARG A 234 13.13 14.58 13.77
N GLN A 235 12.44 13.50 14.14
CA GLN A 235 12.68 12.80 15.40
C GLN A 235 14.01 12.04 15.40
N VAL A 236 14.41 11.47 14.25
CA VAL A 236 15.73 10.87 14.01
C VAL A 236 16.82 11.94 14.18
N ALA A 237 16.65 13.13 13.60
CA ALA A 237 17.60 14.23 13.76
C ALA A 237 17.73 14.67 15.23
N ALA A 238 16.63 14.72 15.98
CA ALA A 238 16.65 15.04 17.41
C ALA A 238 17.40 13.97 18.23
N ALA A 239 17.17 12.69 17.93
CA ALA A 239 17.90 11.58 18.56
C ALA A 239 19.39 11.61 18.23
N GLN A 240 19.75 11.90 16.99
CA GLN A 240 21.15 12.06 16.58
C GLN A 240 21.82 13.23 17.31
N GLN A 241 21.13 14.36 17.45
CA GLN A 241 21.64 15.51 18.18
C GLN A 241 21.91 15.20 19.67
N ALA A 242 21.05 14.41 20.31
CA ALA A 242 21.24 13.99 21.70
C ALA A 242 22.43 13.03 21.85
N LEU A 243 22.62 12.12 20.88
CA LEU A 243 23.77 11.22 20.81
C LEU A 243 25.09 12.00 20.64
N ASP A 244 25.11 12.98 19.74
CA ASP A 244 26.30 13.81 19.48
C ASP A 244 26.67 14.67 20.69
N ALA A 245 25.68 15.07 21.49
CA ALA A 245 25.88 15.78 22.76
C ALA A 245 26.34 14.85 23.90
N ALA A 246 26.37 13.53 23.68
CA ALA A 246 26.66 12.50 24.68
C ALA A 246 25.74 12.60 25.93
N ASP A 247 24.47 12.96 25.73
CA ASP A 247 23.46 13.03 26.78
C ASP A 247 22.56 11.78 26.73
N ASP A 248 22.86 10.80 27.58
CA ASP A 248 22.17 9.50 27.60
C ASP A 248 20.70 9.61 28.02
N GLU A 249 20.33 10.59 28.83
CA GLU A 249 18.95 10.78 29.29
C GLU A 249 18.12 11.47 28.22
N ALA A 250 18.66 12.50 27.57
CA ALA A 250 18.05 13.10 26.39
C ALA A 250 17.92 12.07 25.26
N THR A 251 18.97 11.29 25.01
CA THR A 251 18.96 10.24 23.98
C THR A 251 17.86 9.22 24.25
N ALA A 252 17.76 8.70 25.48
CA ALA A 252 16.72 7.73 25.82
C ALA A 252 15.31 8.30 25.62
N LYS A 253 15.10 9.58 25.94
CA LYS A 253 13.82 10.27 25.71
C LYS A 253 13.51 10.40 24.22
N GLU A 254 14.47 10.81 23.39
CA GLU A 254 14.28 10.94 21.94
C GLU A 254 14.09 9.58 21.27
N LEU A 255 14.76 8.52 21.74
CA LEU A 255 14.51 7.14 21.28
C LEU A 255 13.10 6.66 21.66
N ALA A 256 12.58 7.02 22.84
CA ALA A 256 11.22 6.68 23.24
C ALA A 256 10.16 7.38 22.37
N LEU A 257 10.45 8.60 21.93
CA LEU A 257 9.62 9.29 20.94
C LEU A 257 9.74 8.62 19.56
N LEU A 258 10.96 8.31 19.11
CA LEU A 258 11.23 7.64 17.84
C LEU A 258 10.58 6.25 17.77
N ALA A 259 10.48 5.51 18.88
CA ALA A 259 9.84 4.19 18.95
C ALA A 259 8.37 4.20 18.49
N LYS A 260 7.71 5.36 18.45
CA LYS A 260 6.37 5.52 17.85
C LYS A 260 6.34 5.24 16.34
N VAL A 261 7.50 5.21 15.67
CA VAL A 261 7.66 4.79 14.27
C VAL A 261 7.04 3.42 13.99
N GLY A 262 6.90 2.57 15.02
CA GLY A 262 6.20 1.29 14.90
C GLY A 262 4.78 1.42 14.33
N GLY A 263 4.06 2.51 14.61
CA GLY A 263 2.74 2.78 14.04
C GLY A 263 2.78 3.12 12.54
N HIS A 264 3.81 3.82 12.08
CA HIS A 264 4.03 4.08 10.65
C HIS A 264 4.39 2.78 9.91
N TYR A 265 5.28 1.98 10.48
CA TYR A 265 5.70 0.70 9.89
C TYR A 265 4.55 -0.32 9.82
N ALA A 266 3.64 -0.32 10.79
CA ALA A 266 2.43 -1.14 10.71
C ALA A 266 1.57 -0.76 9.49
N LYS A 267 1.38 0.54 9.22
CA LYS A 267 0.64 1.00 8.01
C LYS A 267 1.33 0.55 6.73
N LYS A 268 2.66 0.66 6.64
CA LYS A 268 3.41 0.16 5.48
C LYS A 268 3.21 -1.35 5.30
N GLY A 269 3.32 -2.10 6.40
CA GLY A 269 3.14 -3.55 6.46
C GLY A 269 1.75 -4.03 6.05
N ASP A 270 0.71 -3.29 6.40
CA ASP A 270 -0.67 -3.70 6.11
C ASP A 270 -1.17 -3.15 4.77
N LEU A 271 -0.79 -1.91 4.42
CA LEU A 271 -1.42 -1.17 3.31
C LEU A 271 -0.57 -1.15 2.03
N LEU A 272 0.76 -1.29 2.12
CA LEU A 272 1.65 -1.18 0.96
C LEU A 272 2.26 -2.53 0.56
N TYR A 273 2.98 -3.18 1.48
CA TYR A 273 3.73 -4.39 1.17
C TYR A 273 2.86 -5.54 0.63
N PRO A 274 1.66 -5.85 1.18
CA PRO A 274 0.84 -6.95 0.69
C PRO A 274 0.30 -6.66 -0.71
N VAL A 275 -0.04 -5.40 -1.00
CA VAL A 275 -0.52 -4.98 -2.32
C VAL A 275 0.60 -5.10 -3.35
N LEU A 276 1.80 -4.61 -3.04
CA LEU A 276 2.99 -4.77 -3.90
C LEU A 276 3.30 -6.24 -4.19
N LYS A 277 3.26 -7.08 -3.16
CA LYS A 277 3.59 -8.50 -3.25
C LYS A 277 2.54 -9.31 -4.01
N VAL A 278 1.29 -9.24 -3.57
CA VAL A 278 0.22 -10.14 -4.03
C VAL A 278 -0.35 -9.69 -5.37
N ARG A 279 -0.45 -8.38 -5.60
CA ARG A 279 -1.14 -7.85 -6.79
C ARG A 279 -0.19 -7.37 -7.88
N HIS A 280 1.02 -6.94 -7.51
CA HIS A 280 1.97 -6.35 -8.44
C HIS A 280 3.27 -7.16 -8.61
N GLY A 281 3.43 -8.30 -7.91
CA GLY A 281 4.55 -9.22 -8.10
C GLY A 281 5.90 -8.74 -7.56
N TYR A 282 5.93 -7.68 -6.75
CA TYR A 282 7.16 -7.14 -6.16
C TYR A 282 7.41 -7.69 -4.75
N SER A 283 7.66 -9.01 -4.62
CA SER A 283 7.86 -9.61 -3.29
C SER A 283 9.21 -9.29 -2.66
N GLY A 284 10.30 -9.30 -3.44
CA GLY A 284 11.67 -9.14 -2.94
C GLY A 284 11.91 -7.82 -2.18
N PRO A 285 11.66 -6.64 -2.79
CA PRO A 285 11.86 -5.36 -2.12
C PRO A 285 10.96 -5.17 -0.89
N ALA A 286 9.72 -5.65 -0.94
CA ALA A 286 8.76 -5.52 0.16
C ALA A 286 9.15 -6.38 1.37
N ASP A 287 9.56 -7.63 1.14
CA ASP A 287 9.96 -8.55 2.22
C ASP A 287 11.25 -8.08 2.91
N VAL A 288 12.22 -7.53 2.15
CA VAL A 288 13.46 -6.97 2.69
C VAL A 288 13.20 -5.72 3.53
N MET A 289 12.40 -4.77 3.03
CA MET A 289 12.08 -3.56 3.79
C MET A 289 11.30 -3.88 5.07
N TRP A 290 10.40 -4.87 5.03
CA TRP A 290 9.67 -5.32 6.21
C TRP A 290 10.63 -5.86 7.28
N GLY A 291 11.58 -6.72 6.91
CA GLY A 291 12.58 -7.22 7.86
C GLY A 291 13.37 -6.10 8.55
N VAL A 292 13.75 -5.07 7.80
CA VAL A 292 14.44 -3.89 8.35
C VAL A 292 13.53 -3.07 9.28
N ASP A 293 12.25 -2.90 8.95
CA ASP A 293 11.27 -2.23 9.80
C ASP A 293 11.13 -2.93 11.16
N ASP A 294 11.08 -4.26 11.16
CA ASP A 294 10.98 -5.08 12.37
C ASP A 294 12.26 -4.99 13.23
N GLU A 295 13.44 -5.08 12.61
CA GLU A 295 14.73 -4.90 13.30
C GLU A 295 14.83 -3.53 13.99
N ILE A 296 14.46 -2.44 13.28
CA ILE A 296 14.46 -1.09 13.85
C ILE A 296 13.50 -1.02 15.04
N ARG A 297 12.29 -1.58 14.90
CA ARG A 297 11.27 -1.54 15.96
C ARG A 297 11.72 -2.28 17.22
N ASP A 298 12.25 -3.49 17.05
CA ASP A 298 12.67 -4.32 18.17
C ASP A 298 13.90 -3.74 18.87
N GLU A 299 14.84 -3.18 18.12
CA GLU A 299 16.02 -2.52 18.68
C GLU A 299 15.67 -1.24 19.44
N LEU A 300 14.80 -0.38 18.89
CA LEU A 300 14.28 0.79 19.61
C LEU A 300 13.57 0.38 20.91
N ARG A 301 12.74 -0.67 20.88
CA ARG A 301 12.07 -1.18 22.08
C ARG A 301 13.08 -1.64 23.14
N ALA A 302 14.11 -2.38 22.72
CA ALA A 302 15.14 -2.87 23.63
C ALA A 302 15.94 -1.72 24.27
N LEU A 303 16.33 -0.71 23.49
CA LEU A 303 17.08 0.44 23.98
C LEU A 303 16.26 1.33 24.92
N VAL A 304 14.96 1.51 24.64
CA VAL A 304 14.04 2.29 25.49
C VAL A 304 13.77 1.59 26.83
N ALA A 305 13.75 0.25 26.84
CA ALA A 305 13.58 -0.53 28.06
C ALA A 305 14.82 -0.56 28.97
N ALA A 306 15.98 -0.09 28.48
CA ALA A 306 17.22 -0.11 29.25
C ALA A 306 17.17 0.89 30.43
N ALA A 307 17.45 0.37 31.63
CA ALA A 307 17.61 1.18 32.84
C ALA A 307 18.81 2.14 32.70
N PRO A 308 18.79 3.32 33.35
CA PRO A 308 19.87 4.31 33.24
C PRO A 308 21.28 3.75 33.48
N GLU A 309 21.43 2.87 34.47
CA GLU A 309 22.70 2.21 34.82
C GLU A 309 23.21 1.23 33.76
N ALA A 310 22.36 0.78 32.83
CA ALA A 310 22.71 -0.13 31.74
C ALA A 310 23.04 0.60 30.42
N ARG A 311 23.01 1.94 30.41
CA ARG A 311 23.31 2.77 29.24
C ARG A 311 24.81 3.02 29.11
N ASP A 312 25.55 1.94 28.86
CA ASP A 312 27.00 1.98 28.66
C ASP A 312 27.39 2.37 27.22
N ALA A 313 28.68 2.20 26.87
CA ALA A 313 29.16 2.47 25.51
C ALA A 313 28.47 1.60 24.45
N SER A 314 28.14 0.34 24.78
CA SER A 314 27.45 -0.57 23.87
C SER A 314 26.02 -0.09 23.59
N TRP A 315 25.32 0.41 24.61
CA TRP A 315 24.01 1.04 24.42
C TRP A 315 24.08 2.24 23.48
N ARG A 316 25.09 3.11 23.63
CA ARG A 316 25.29 4.27 22.75
C ARG A 316 25.60 3.88 21.30
N ASP A 317 26.47 2.88 21.10
CA ASP A 317 26.80 2.38 19.76
C ASP A 317 25.58 1.78 19.06
N ARG A 318 24.77 1.01 19.80
CA ARG A 318 23.50 0.46 19.32
C ARG A 318 22.46 1.54 19.01
N ALA A 319 22.35 2.54 19.88
CA ALA A 319 21.49 3.71 19.67
C ALA A 319 21.88 4.46 18.39
N ALA A 320 23.16 4.76 18.19
CA ALA A 320 23.64 5.39 16.97
C ALA A 320 23.39 4.53 15.72
N ALA A 321 23.54 3.21 15.83
CA ALA A 321 23.28 2.30 14.72
C ALA A 321 21.80 2.27 14.32
N VAL A 322 20.87 2.19 15.29
CA VAL A 322 19.43 2.15 14.99
C VAL A 322 18.90 3.50 14.51
N VAL A 323 19.39 4.62 15.04
CA VAL A 323 19.03 5.97 14.58
C VAL A 323 19.45 6.15 13.12
N ARG A 324 20.67 5.75 12.76
CA ARG A 324 21.13 5.76 11.36
C ARG A 324 20.28 4.86 10.46
N ARG A 325 19.94 3.64 10.91
CA ARG A 325 19.11 2.71 10.14
C ARG A 325 17.68 3.25 9.93
N ALA A 326 17.13 3.97 10.92
CA ALA A 326 15.85 4.67 10.78
C ALA A 326 15.93 5.84 9.79
N ASP A 327 17.02 6.60 9.77
CA ASP A 327 17.26 7.65 8.77
C ASP A 327 17.31 7.08 7.34
N GLU A 328 18.07 5.99 7.16
CA GLU A 328 18.15 5.26 5.90
C GLU A 328 16.77 4.78 5.44
N MET A 329 15.94 4.27 6.37
CA MET A 329 14.57 3.86 6.05
C MET A 329 13.70 5.04 5.61
N CYS A 330 13.80 6.20 6.27
CA CYS A 330 13.09 7.42 5.87
C CYS A 330 13.44 7.82 4.43
N TYR A 331 14.72 7.75 4.08
CA TYR A 331 15.19 8.02 2.72
C TYR A 331 14.65 7.00 1.71
N LYS A 332 14.72 5.70 2.02
CA LYS A 332 14.24 4.62 1.14
C LYS A 332 12.73 4.71 0.92
N GLU A 333 11.98 5.07 1.94
CA GLU A 333 10.54 5.29 1.80
C GLU A 333 10.22 6.43 0.82
N ALA A 334 10.84 7.59 1.02
CA ALA A 334 10.56 8.79 0.24
C ALA A 334 10.99 8.67 -1.23
N ASN A 335 12.12 8.01 -1.49
CA ASN A 335 12.75 7.98 -2.80
C ASN A 335 12.54 6.67 -3.57
N ILE A 336 12.10 5.60 -2.89
CA ILE A 336 11.99 4.27 -3.51
C ILE A 336 10.59 3.70 -3.31
N LEU A 337 10.17 3.48 -2.06
CA LEU A 337 8.90 2.79 -1.77
C LEU A 337 7.70 3.58 -2.27
N PHE A 338 7.57 4.86 -1.92
CA PHE A 338 6.41 5.64 -2.34
C PHE A 338 6.33 5.81 -3.86
N PRO A 339 7.43 6.14 -4.58
CA PRO A 339 7.42 6.14 -6.04
C PRO A 339 7.02 4.80 -6.65
N LEU A 340 7.53 3.69 -6.12
CA LEU A 340 7.17 2.35 -6.58
C LEU A 340 5.67 2.09 -6.40
N CYS A 341 5.12 2.37 -5.22
CA CYS A 341 3.68 2.24 -4.96
C CYS A 341 2.86 3.12 -5.90
N VAL A 342 3.26 4.38 -6.13
CA VAL A 342 2.53 5.32 -7.00
C VAL A 342 2.51 4.86 -8.47
N ARG A 343 3.58 4.19 -8.91
CA ARG A 343 3.66 3.59 -10.25
C ARG A 343 2.78 2.36 -10.39
N CYS A 344 2.75 1.50 -9.37
CA CYS A 344 2.08 0.21 -9.43
C CYS A 344 0.58 0.29 -9.09
N PHE A 345 0.23 1.05 -8.06
CA PHE A 345 -1.12 0.99 -7.48
C PHE A 345 -2.14 1.67 -8.39
N THR A 346 -3.30 1.02 -8.50
CA THR A 346 -4.47 1.56 -9.18
C THR A 346 -5.20 2.60 -8.32
N ASP A 347 -6.04 3.42 -8.94
CA ASP A 347 -6.85 4.40 -8.20
C ASP A 347 -7.76 3.73 -7.15
N GLN A 348 -8.32 2.56 -7.48
CA GLN A 348 -9.15 1.79 -6.56
C GLN A 348 -8.37 1.29 -5.34
N GLU A 349 -7.09 0.92 -5.51
CA GLU A 349 -6.22 0.53 -4.41
C GLU A 349 -5.89 1.71 -3.50
N TRP A 350 -5.67 2.90 -4.07
CA TRP A 350 -5.49 4.12 -3.26
C TRP A 350 -6.75 4.52 -2.51
N LEU A 351 -7.93 4.38 -3.13
CA LEU A 351 -9.21 4.62 -2.46
C LEU A 351 -9.45 3.63 -1.32
N GLN A 352 -9.07 2.35 -1.49
CA GLN A 352 -9.16 1.36 -0.43
C GLN A 352 -8.18 1.68 0.70
N ALA A 353 -6.91 1.97 0.37
CA ALA A 353 -5.90 2.36 1.35
C ALA A 353 -6.33 3.61 2.14
N TYR A 354 -7.03 4.56 1.51
CA TYR A 354 -7.59 5.72 2.21
C TYR A 354 -8.62 5.33 3.28
N VAL A 355 -9.53 4.41 2.96
CA VAL A 355 -10.55 3.93 3.90
C VAL A 355 -9.89 3.17 5.05
N ASP A 356 -8.96 2.27 4.74
CA ASP A 356 -8.28 1.43 5.73
C ASP A 356 -7.41 2.28 6.67
N LEU A 357 -6.76 3.33 6.15
CA LEU A 357 -5.92 4.25 6.93
C LEU A 357 -6.69 4.95 8.07
N ARG A 358 -8.02 5.10 7.97
CA ARG A 358 -8.86 5.68 9.03
C ARG A 358 -8.90 4.82 10.30
N GLY A 359 -8.55 3.54 10.19
CA GLY A 359 -8.41 2.63 11.32
C GLY A 359 -7.10 2.75 12.10
N TYR A 360 -6.17 3.60 11.65
CA TYR A 360 -4.84 3.73 12.26
C TYR A 360 -4.65 5.11 12.91
N GLU A 361 -3.90 5.12 14.03
CA GLU A 361 -3.43 6.36 14.64
C GLU A 361 -2.35 7.03 13.79
N LEU A 362 -2.26 8.36 13.82
CA LEU A 362 -1.24 9.11 13.09
C LEU A 362 0.10 9.10 13.83
N CYS A 363 1.17 8.75 13.13
CA CYS A 363 2.52 8.64 13.70
C CYS A 363 3.17 10.03 13.79
N MET A 364 3.30 10.55 15.01
CA MET A 364 3.97 11.84 15.29
C MET A 364 3.34 13.05 14.57
N LEU A 365 2.05 12.97 14.23
CA LEU A 365 1.29 14.04 13.59
C LEU A 365 -0.01 14.31 14.35
N ASP A 366 -0.46 15.56 14.29
CA ASP A 366 -1.80 15.95 14.70
C ASP A 366 -2.80 15.76 13.54
N PRO A 367 -4.05 15.32 13.81
CA PRO A 367 -5.08 15.18 12.77
C PRO A 367 -5.33 16.45 11.93
N SER A 368 -5.08 17.64 12.48
CA SER A 368 -5.19 18.91 11.75
C SER A 368 -4.15 19.08 10.62
N GLU A 369 -3.04 18.33 10.65
CA GLU A 369 -1.97 18.41 9.66
C GLU A 369 -2.29 17.65 8.36
N VAL A 370 -3.08 16.58 8.45
CA VAL A 370 -3.24 15.60 7.37
C VAL A 370 -4.36 15.94 6.39
N GLY A 371 -5.42 16.62 6.86
CA GLY A 371 -6.59 16.96 6.03
C GLY A 371 -7.38 15.74 5.55
N ARG A 372 -8.19 15.91 4.49
CA ARG A 372 -9.02 14.84 3.92
C ARG A 372 -8.95 14.83 2.41
N TRP A 373 -9.02 13.64 1.82
CA TRP A 373 -9.04 13.46 0.38
C TRP A 373 -10.47 13.33 -0.13
N GLY A 374 -10.93 14.29 -0.95
CA GLY A 374 -12.32 14.37 -1.38
C GLY A 374 -12.85 13.11 -2.11
N GLU A 375 -12.06 12.52 -3.00
CA GLU A 375 -12.44 11.27 -3.68
C GLU A 375 -12.47 10.08 -2.70
N GLY A 376 -11.53 10.03 -1.76
CA GLY A 376 -11.53 9.05 -0.69
C GLY A 376 -12.78 9.13 0.19
N GLU A 377 -13.22 10.33 0.57
CA GLU A 377 -14.46 10.51 1.36
C GLU A 377 -15.71 10.08 0.57
N LYS A 378 -15.78 10.37 -0.74
CA LYS A 378 -16.87 9.89 -1.61
C LYS A 378 -16.89 8.36 -1.69
N TYR A 379 -15.72 7.73 -1.85
CA TYR A 379 -15.61 6.28 -1.88
C TYR A 379 -16.02 5.65 -0.54
N ALA A 380 -15.55 6.20 0.58
CA ALA A 380 -15.96 5.76 1.92
C ALA A 380 -17.48 5.84 2.10
N ALA A 381 -18.10 6.96 1.72
CA ALA A 381 -19.56 7.11 1.76
C ALA A 381 -20.29 6.08 0.86
N SER A 382 -19.70 5.74 -0.29
CA SER A 382 -20.27 4.72 -1.18
C SER A 382 -20.22 3.32 -0.58
N LEU A 383 -19.19 2.99 0.20
CA LEU A 383 -19.09 1.72 0.93
C LEU A 383 -20.14 1.64 2.04
N ASP A 384 -20.41 2.77 2.70
CA ASP A 384 -21.40 2.82 3.79
C ASP A 384 -22.82 2.57 3.28
N ALA A 385 -23.09 2.96 2.04
CA ALA A 385 -24.34 2.67 1.35
C ALA A 385 -24.46 1.21 0.84
N ARG A 386 -23.44 0.35 0.99
CA ARG A 386 -23.44 -1.03 0.44
C ARG A 386 -24.24 -2.06 1.23
N ALA A 387 -24.81 -1.70 2.39
CA ALA A 387 -25.69 -2.60 3.14
C ALA A 387 -26.91 -3.00 2.28
N THR A 388 -26.76 -4.09 1.54
CA THR A 388 -27.70 -4.51 0.49
C THR A 388 -27.88 -6.01 0.53
N LEU A 389 -29.05 -6.44 0.08
CA LEU A 389 -29.43 -7.85 0.02
C LEU A 389 -29.70 -8.20 -1.44
N GLY A 390 -28.96 -9.16 -1.98
CA GLY A 390 -29.04 -9.51 -3.39
C GLY A 390 -28.51 -10.92 -3.66
N GLY A 391 -29.21 -11.70 -4.48
CA GLY A 391 -28.74 -13.03 -4.90
C GLY A 391 -28.58 -14.09 -3.81
N GLY A 392 -29.10 -13.86 -2.59
CA GLY A 392 -28.90 -14.74 -1.42
C GLY A 392 -27.77 -14.30 -0.49
N ASP A 393 -27.06 -13.24 -0.87
CA ASP A 393 -25.96 -12.65 -0.11
C ASP A 393 -26.36 -11.33 0.56
N VAL A 394 -25.78 -11.11 1.74
CA VAL A 394 -25.82 -9.89 2.53
C VAL A 394 -24.48 -9.18 2.31
N SER A 395 -24.51 -8.11 1.54
CA SER A 395 -23.35 -7.23 1.36
C SER A 395 -23.36 -6.19 2.48
N LEU A 396 -22.26 -6.13 3.24
CA LEU A 396 -21.99 -5.15 4.29
C LEU A 396 -20.81 -4.26 3.85
N PRO A 397 -20.61 -3.09 4.47
CA PRO A 397 -19.50 -2.19 4.10
C PRO A 397 -18.11 -2.85 4.17
N THR A 398 -17.93 -3.85 5.04
CA THR A 398 -16.65 -4.52 5.29
C THR A 398 -16.56 -5.94 4.72
N GLY A 399 -17.57 -6.41 3.97
CA GLY A 399 -17.54 -7.76 3.42
C GLY A 399 -18.89 -8.26 2.94
N THR A 400 -18.93 -9.50 2.45
CA THR A 400 -20.16 -10.15 1.98
C THR A 400 -20.31 -11.50 2.67
N LEU A 401 -21.52 -11.79 3.15
CA LEU A 401 -21.86 -13.07 3.78
C LEU A 401 -23.11 -13.62 3.12
N SER A 402 -23.16 -14.92 2.85
CA SER A 402 -24.45 -15.56 2.53
C SER A 402 -25.36 -15.57 3.76
N ALA A 403 -26.67 -15.69 3.55
CA ALA A 403 -27.61 -15.80 4.68
C ALA A 403 -27.26 -16.95 5.64
N ALA A 404 -26.76 -18.07 5.12
CA ALA A 404 -26.32 -19.22 5.93
C ALA A 404 -25.05 -18.90 6.75
N GLN A 405 -24.10 -18.15 6.19
CA GLN A 405 -22.91 -17.72 6.92
C GLN A 405 -23.28 -16.73 8.04
N LEU A 406 -24.18 -15.78 7.78
CA LEU A 406 -24.63 -14.83 8.80
C LEU A 406 -25.33 -15.55 9.97
N ASP A 407 -26.22 -16.50 9.68
CA ASP A 407 -26.86 -17.34 10.71
C ASP A 407 -25.82 -18.10 11.55
N ALA A 408 -24.88 -18.78 10.89
CA ALA A 408 -23.82 -19.53 11.57
C ALA A 408 -22.96 -18.62 12.48
N VAL A 409 -22.61 -17.41 12.02
CA VAL A 409 -21.86 -16.44 12.83
C VAL A 409 -22.65 -16.05 14.09
N LEU A 410 -23.92 -15.69 13.97
CA LEU A 410 -24.76 -15.28 15.10
C LEU A 410 -24.98 -16.42 16.11
N ASN A 411 -25.04 -17.67 15.64
CA ASN A 411 -25.17 -18.86 16.49
C ASN A 411 -23.82 -19.30 17.12
N THR A 412 -22.68 -18.83 16.62
CA THR A 412 -21.34 -19.13 17.16
C THR A 412 -20.95 -18.18 18.30
N ILE A 413 -21.50 -16.97 18.33
CA ILE A 413 -21.26 -16.01 19.41
C ILE A 413 -21.68 -16.66 20.75
N PRO A 414 -20.79 -16.69 21.78
CA PRO A 414 -21.05 -17.37 23.05
C PRO A 414 -21.99 -16.56 23.97
N MET A 415 -23.10 -16.07 23.43
CA MET A 415 -24.12 -15.28 24.09
C MET A 415 -25.49 -15.63 23.53
N GLU A 416 -26.53 -15.51 24.37
CA GLU A 416 -27.90 -15.51 23.87
C GLU A 416 -28.23 -14.10 23.40
N LEU A 417 -28.61 -13.97 22.14
CA LEU A 417 -28.92 -12.71 21.48
C LEU A 417 -30.44 -12.63 21.29
N THR A 418 -31.02 -11.46 21.53
CA THR A 418 -32.40 -11.16 21.16
C THR A 418 -32.48 -9.72 20.65
N PHE A 419 -33.03 -9.54 19.45
CA PHE A 419 -33.16 -8.23 18.82
C PHE A 419 -34.62 -7.79 18.77
N VAL A 420 -34.87 -6.59 19.29
CA VAL A 420 -36.15 -5.89 19.27
C VAL A 420 -36.00 -4.65 18.38
N ASP A 421 -36.85 -4.48 17.38
CA ASP A 421 -36.72 -3.37 16.41
C ASP A 421 -37.17 -2.02 16.97
N GLU A 422 -37.06 -0.97 16.14
CA GLU A 422 -37.39 0.40 16.50
C GLU A 422 -38.87 0.58 16.89
N LYS A 423 -39.73 -0.32 16.43
CA LYS A 423 -41.17 -0.38 16.72
C LYS A 423 -41.49 -1.22 17.96
N ASN A 424 -40.47 -1.66 18.70
CA ASN A 424 -40.57 -2.51 19.88
C ASN A 424 -41.07 -3.93 19.58
N ILE A 425 -40.92 -4.41 18.35
CA ILE A 425 -41.31 -5.76 17.95
C ILE A 425 -40.11 -6.70 18.13
N ASN A 426 -40.33 -7.85 18.76
CA ASN A 426 -39.31 -8.89 18.85
C ASN A 426 -39.09 -9.52 17.47
N ARG A 427 -37.90 -9.37 16.89
CA ARG A 427 -37.60 -9.77 15.51
C ARG A 427 -36.75 -11.00 15.39
N TYR A 428 -35.85 -11.23 16.34
CA TYR A 428 -34.82 -12.26 16.19
C TYR A 428 -34.30 -12.70 17.56
N TRP A 429 -33.90 -13.96 17.64
CA TRP A 429 -33.02 -14.50 18.66
C TRP A 429 -32.16 -15.60 18.04
N ASN A 430 -30.94 -15.79 18.53
CA ASN A 430 -30.02 -16.79 17.96
C ASN A 430 -30.32 -18.19 18.52
N ASP A 431 -30.33 -19.21 17.66
CA ASP A 431 -30.58 -20.61 18.04
C ASP A 431 -29.36 -21.47 17.73
N ASP A 432 -28.53 -21.68 18.74
CA ASP A 432 -27.35 -22.55 18.68
C ASP A 432 -27.70 -24.03 18.98
N GLY A 433 -28.99 -24.37 19.04
CA GLY A 433 -29.49 -25.71 19.36
C GLY A 433 -29.36 -26.09 20.84
N LYS A 434 -28.85 -25.19 21.70
CA LYS A 434 -28.72 -25.41 23.14
C LYS A 434 -29.89 -24.82 23.90
N LEU A 435 -30.12 -25.36 25.10
CA LEU A 435 -31.16 -24.84 25.97
C LEU A 435 -30.78 -23.45 26.48
N LYS A 436 -31.54 -22.43 26.04
CA LYS A 436 -31.37 -21.06 26.50
C LYS A 436 -31.69 -20.91 27.99
N LEU A 437 -30.88 -20.12 28.68
CA LEU A 437 -31.03 -19.70 30.07
C LEU A 437 -32.35 -18.96 30.26
N PHE A 438 -32.72 -18.07 29.34
CA PHE A 438 -34.05 -17.48 29.27
C PHE A 438 -34.85 -18.07 28.10
N LYS A 439 -36.10 -18.50 28.37
CA LYS A 439 -36.94 -19.12 27.34
C LYS A 439 -37.22 -18.11 26.22
N ARG A 440 -37.07 -18.56 24.97
CA ARG A 440 -37.37 -17.79 23.74
C ARG A 440 -38.27 -18.64 22.83
N PRO A 441 -39.58 -18.74 23.12
CA PRO A 441 -40.47 -19.49 22.25
C PRO A 441 -40.56 -18.77 20.89
N ALA A 442 -40.57 -19.53 19.78
CA ALA A 442 -40.71 -18.94 18.44
C ALA A 442 -41.98 -18.09 18.30
N SER A 443 -43.03 -18.39 19.08
CA SER A 443 -44.26 -17.58 19.15
C SER A 443 -44.07 -16.16 19.71
N ALA A 444 -42.89 -15.84 20.25
CA ALA A 444 -42.53 -14.49 20.67
C ALA A 444 -42.16 -13.57 19.51
N LEU A 445 -41.74 -14.12 18.37
CA LEU A 445 -41.37 -13.36 17.19
C LEU A 445 -42.60 -12.64 16.60
N GLY A 446 -42.40 -11.40 16.15
CA GLY A 446 -43.44 -10.58 15.52
C GLY A 446 -44.41 -9.91 16.50
N ARG A 447 -44.20 -10.03 17.81
CA ARG A 447 -45.03 -9.39 18.84
C ARG A 447 -44.29 -8.24 19.51
N GLU A 448 -45.05 -7.32 20.10
CA GLU A 448 -44.47 -6.30 20.98
C GLU A 448 -43.72 -6.95 22.14
N VAL A 449 -42.54 -6.43 22.45
CA VAL A 449 -41.64 -6.94 23.50
C VAL A 449 -42.33 -7.00 24.87
N TRP A 450 -43.24 -6.09 25.16
CA TRP A 450 -44.01 -6.04 26.40
C TRP A 450 -44.84 -7.31 26.63
N SER A 451 -45.44 -7.84 25.55
CA SER A 451 -46.27 -9.06 25.60
C SER A 451 -45.48 -10.33 25.96
N CYS A 452 -44.14 -10.26 25.87
CA CYS A 452 -43.24 -11.36 26.24
C CYS A 452 -42.87 -11.34 27.74
N HIS A 453 -43.34 -10.35 28.48
CA HIS A 453 -42.99 -10.12 29.87
C HIS A 453 -44.25 -10.08 30.77
N PRO A 454 -44.17 -10.49 32.04
CA PRO A 454 -45.26 -10.32 32.99
C PRO A 454 -45.65 -8.83 33.16
N PRO A 455 -46.93 -8.49 33.37
CA PRO A 455 -47.38 -7.09 33.48
C PRO A 455 -46.65 -6.26 34.54
N LYS A 456 -46.18 -6.89 35.62
CA LYS A 456 -45.46 -6.21 36.71
C LYS A 456 -44.11 -5.63 36.31
N ILE A 457 -43.49 -6.13 35.25
CA ILE A 457 -42.16 -5.70 34.81
C ILE A 457 -42.20 -4.87 33.53
N GLU A 458 -43.36 -4.75 32.88
CA GLU A 458 -43.54 -4.01 31.63
C GLU A 458 -43.01 -2.58 31.72
N TYR A 459 -43.32 -1.85 32.80
CA TYR A 459 -42.82 -0.49 33.02
C TYR A 459 -41.30 -0.41 33.02
N MET A 460 -40.60 -1.41 33.60
CA MET A 460 -39.14 -1.44 33.60
C MET A 460 -38.58 -1.67 32.19
N VAL A 461 -39.18 -2.58 31.42
CA VAL A 461 -38.77 -2.82 30.03
C VAL A 461 -38.95 -1.54 29.21
N ARG A 462 -40.08 -0.84 29.37
CA ARG A 462 -40.37 0.43 28.67
C ARG A 462 -39.31 1.47 28.98
N ASN A 463 -39.03 1.66 30.27
CA ASN A 463 -38.01 2.61 30.70
C ASN A 463 -36.62 2.28 30.13
N VAL A 464 -36.22 1.00 30.11
CA VAL A 464 -34.93 0.59 29.49
C VAL A 464 -34.89 0.97 28.02
N ILE A 465 -35.93 0.62 27.24
CA ILE A 465 -35.96 0.94 25.81
C ILE A 465 -35.99 2.45 25.57
N ASP A 466 -36.72 3.22 26.37
CA ASP A 466 -36.78 4.68 26.22
C ASP A 466 -35.44 5.35 26.55
N MET A 467 -34.71 4.89 27.58
CA MET A 467 -33.35 5.35 27.87
C MET A 467 -32.39 5.09 26.70
N LEU A 468 -32.49 3.91 26.09
CA LEU A 468 -31.67 3.53 24.94
C LEU A 468 -32.06 4.33 23.68
N ARG A 469 -33.36 4.41 23.37
CA ARG A 469 -33.86 5.14 22.20
C ARG A 469 -33.51 6.62 22.25
N SER A 470 -33.68 7.27 23.40
CA SER A 470 -33.39 8.70 23.59
C SER A 470 -31.90 9.05 23.61
N GLY A 471 -31.01 8.05 23.74
CA GLY A 471 -29.57 8.28 23.89
C GLY A 471 -29.14 8.68 25.29
N GLN A 472 -30.02 8.56 26.30
CA GLN A 472 -29.65 8.77 27.71
C GLN A 472 -28.59 7.74 28.17
N ARG A 473 -28.63 6.55 27.57
CA ARG A 473 -27.68 5.45 27.76
C ARG A 473 -27.48 4.73 26.43
N ASP A 474 -26.27 4.24 26.16
CA ASP A 474 -26.02 3.30 25.07
C ASP A 474 -26.18 1.84 25.50
N SER A 475 -26.06 1.58 26.80
CA SER A 475 -26.31 0.26 27.36
C SER A 475 -26.89 0.29 28.78
N VAL A 476 -27.57 -0.79 29.17
CA VAL A 476 -28.06 -1.05 30.52
C VAL A 476 -27.66 -2.47 30.91
N ASP A 477 -26.95 -2.60 32.03
CA ASP A 477 -26.45 -3.89 32.53
C ASP A 477 -27.29 -4.35 33.73
N VAL A 478 -27.67 -5.63 33.71
CA VAL A 478 -28.35 -6.31 34.80
C VAL A 478 -27.53 -7.53 35.19
N TRP A 479 -26.97 -7.47 36.40
CA TRP A 479 -26.21 -8.55 37.01
C TRP A 479 -27.13 -9.39 37.87
N MET A 480 -27.13 -10.70 37.67
CA MET A 480 -27.96 -11.60 38.46
C MET A 480 -27.32 -12.98 38.63
N GLN A 481 -27.86 -13.76 39.57
CA GLN A 481 -27.58 -15.19 39.65
C GLN A 481 -28.76 -16.00 39.14
N LYS A 482 -28.50 -17.04 38.37
CA LYS A 482 -29.53 -17.95 37.87
C LYS A 482 -29.00 -19.37 37.89
N LYS A 483 -29.72 -20.27 38.57
CA LYS A 483 -29.30 -21.67 38.81
C LYS A 483 -27.88 -21.79 39.42
N GLY A 484 -27.50 -20.84 40.28
CA GLY A 484 -26.17 -20.82 40.92
C GLY A 484 -25.04 -20.26 40.04
N GLU A 485 -25.34 -19.82 38.82
CA GLU A 485 -24.38 -19.24 37.89
C GLU A 485 -24.52 -17.70 37.85
N PRO A 486 -23.41 -16.94 37.92
CA PRO A 486 -23.43 -15.50 37.69
C PRO A 486 -23.70 -15.21 36.21
N VAL A 487 -24.61 -14.28 35.92
CA VAL A 487 -25.08 -13.97 34.58
C VAL A 487 -25.12 -12.45 34.40
N LEU A 488 -24.59 -11.99 33.27
CA LEU A 488 -24.74 -10.63 32.78
C LEU A 488 -25.82 -10.61 31.69
N VAL A 489 -26.87 -9.82 31.91
CA VAL A 489 -27.82 -9.44 30.87
C VAL A 489 -27.54 -7.99 30.50
N ARG A 490 -27.12 -7.74 29.27
CA ARG A 490 -26.79 -6.40 28.76
C ARG A 490 -27.77 -6.03 27.64
N TYR A 491 -28.44 -4.90 27.80
CA TYR A 491 -29.28 -4.30 26.76
C TYR A 491 -28.49 -3.17 26.10
N MET A 492 -28.41 -3.13 24.78
CA MET A 492 -27.66 -2.13 24.02
C MET A 492 -28.53 -1.47 22.96
N ALA A 493 -28.37 -0.16 22.79
CA ALA A 493 -28.96 0.56 21.68
C ALA A 493 -28.25 0.13 20.38
N VAL A 494 -29.01 -0.38 19.41
CA VAL A 494 -28.52 -0.62 18.05
C VAL A 494 -28.80 0.65 17.25
N ARG A 495 -27.75 1.24 16.69
CA ARG A 495 -27.83 2.46 15.88
C ARG A 495 -27.19 2.25 14.51
N ASP A 496 -27.68 2.96 13.51
CA ASP A 496 -26.96 3.08 12.24
C ASP A 496 -25.76 4.04 12.37
N ARG A 497 -25.03 4.23 11.28
CA ARG A 497 -23.84 5.11 11.22
C ARG A 497 -24.17 6.59 11.41
N GLU A 498 -25.42 6.98 11.22
CA GLU A 498 -25.91 8.34 11.45
C GLU A 498 -26.36 8.54 12.91
N GLY A 499 -26.33 7.48 13.73
CA GLY A 499 -26.76 7.50 15.12
C GLY A 499 -28.27 7.29 15.31
N ASN A 500 -29.01 6.99 14.24
CA ASN A 500 -30.45 6.72 14.34
C ASN A 500 -30.67 5.39 15.04
N TYR A 501 -31.62 5.35 15.97
CA TYR A 501 -31.97 4.15 16.72
C TYR A 501 -32.71 3.13 15.83
N LEU A 502 -32.14 1.94 15.69
CA LEU A 502 -32.71 0.82 14.93
C LEU A 502 -33.38 -0.23 15.83
N GLY A 503 -33.12 -0.21 17.14
CA GLY A 503 -33.66 -1.19 18.06
C GLY A 503 -32.80 -1.43 19.29
N THR A 504 -33.16 -2.43 20.07
CA THR A 504 -32.42 -2.88 21.25
C THR A 504 -31.95 -4.31 21.06
N LEU A 505 -30.66 -4.54 21.28
CA LEU A 505 -30.07 -5.86 21.38
C LEU A 505 -29.95 -6.25 22.86
N GLU A 506 -30.56 -7.35 23.24
CA GLU A 506 -30.32 -8.04 24.51
C GLU A 506 -29.26 -9.12 24.31
N CYS A 507 -28.21 -9.08 25.13
CA CYS A 507 -27.18 -10.11 25.22
C CYS A 507 -27.20 -10.74 26.61
N VAL A 508 -27.32 -12.06 26.67
CA VAL A 508 -27.22 -12.84 27.90
C VAL A 508 -25.92 -13.63 27.88
N GLN A 509 -25.08 -13.42 28.87
CA GLN A 509 -23.81 -14.12 29.01
C GLN A 509 -23.69 -14.78 30.38
N PRO A 510 -23.60 -16.12 30.45
CA PRO A 510 -23.14 -16.80 31.65
C PRO A 510 -21.68 -16.44 31.92
N MET A 511 -21.37 -15.97 33.13
CA MET A 511 -20.07 -15.42 33.52
C MET A 511 -19.25 -16.37 34.39
N GLY A 512 -19.68 -17.64 34.52
CA GLY A 512 -18.98 -18.65 35.32
C GLY A 512 -17.51 -18.79 34.92
N PHE A 513 -17.25 -18.84 33.61
CA PHE A 513 -15.89 -18.95 33.05
C PHE A 513 -14.95 -17.84 33.53
N ALA A 514 -15.45 -16.60 33.66
CA ALA A 514 -14.65 -15.46 34.09
C ALA A 514 -14.35 -15.56 35.60
N ARG A 515 -15.36 -15.88 36.41
CA ARG A 515 -15.17 -16.10 37.85
C ARG A 515 -14.11 -17.17 38.11
N ASP A 516 -14.19 -18.30 37.40
CA ASP A 516 -13.30 -19.43 37.60
C ASP A 516 -11.87 -19.06 37.17
N HIS A 517 -11.68 -18.39 36.01
CA HIS A 517 -10.37 -17.91 35.55
C HIS A 517 -9.64 -17.00 36.55
N PHE A 518 -10.38 -16.10 37.21
CA PHE A 518 -9.80 -15.17 38.20
C PHE A 518 -9.74 -15.74 39.62
N ALA A 519 -10.36 -16.88 39.89
CA ALA A 519 -10.21 -17.59 41.17
C ALA A 519 -8.97 -18.51 41.18
N GLU A 520 -8.48 -18.90 40.01
CA GLU A 520 -7.30 -19.76 39.83
C GLU A 520 -5.96 -18.99 39.71
N ARG A 521 -6.02 -17.65 39.69
CA ARG A 521 -4.85 -16.74 39.72
C ARG A 521 -4.77 -16.03 41.06
#